data_AF-A0A6M4ITT6-F1
#
_entry.id   AF-A0A6M4ITT6-F1
#
_cell.length_a   1.000
_cell.length_b   1.000
_cell.length_c   1.000
_cell.angle_alpha   90.00
_cell.angle_beta   90.00
_cell.angle_gamma   90.00
#
_symmetry.space_group_name_H-M   'P 1'
#
loop_
_entity.id
_entity.type
_entity.pdbx_description
1 polymer ?
#
loop_
_entity_poly.entity_id
_entity_poly.type
_entity_poly.pdbx_seq_one_letter_code
_entity_poly.pdbx_strand_id
1 'polypeptide(L)'
;MKWTWLALAIVVVVRAVPTQAQAPTPLAPKAVADSFFAAVRAERWASAAAYLDMDAFARLLRERVNMARMTRAEPPISVETLMAQDSTMPRAVAEWQVAKMRRYDANRPPDDFSQDFIGITSLRALEALTPADGAVRWLEAQDPNASLRRAVAKLNCPQVSADSLRTLSLFTRAVLAAVEVNDSTAYVLTSIDVFGNAMDGDDTPPPDLVLLRRKAGAWRVVPSPWLMKGMNMGFGYPRCAPRNEH
;
A
#
# COMPACT_ATOMS: atom_id res chain seq x y z
N MET A 1 77.47 -51.50 -10.57
CA MET A 1 76.45 -50.87 -9.69
C MET A 1 75.84 -49.68 -10.43
N LYS A 2 74.61 -49.80 -10.93
CA LYS A 2 73.83 -48.69 -11.49
C LYS A 2 72.42 -48.82 -10.92
N TRP A 3 71.99 -47.83 -10.14
CA TRP A 3 70.66 -47.76 -9.54
C TRP A 3 69.82 -46.77 -10.35
N THR A 4 68.85 -47.28 -11.08
CA THR A 4 67.82 -46.50 -11.78
C THR A 4 66.66 -46.24 -10.81
N TRP A 5 66.47 -44.99 -10.42
CA TRP A 5 65.30 -44.54 -9.66
C TRP A 5 64.14 -44.25 -10.62
N LEU A 6 63.05 -45.00 -10.50
CA LEU A 6 61.77 -44.71 -11.14
C LEU A 6 60.98 -43.76 -10.24
N ALA A 7 60.84 -42.50 -10.66
CA ALA A 7 59.96 -41.54 -10.01
C ALA A 7 58.52 -41.75 -10.51
N LEU A 8 57.64 -42.22 -9.62
CA LEU A 8 56.22 -42.38 -9.86
C LEU A 8 55.52 -41.03 -9.68
N ALA A 9 55.07 -40.40 -10.77
CA ALA A 9 54.27 -39.18 -10.71
C ALA A 9 52.79 -39.53 -10.46
N ILE A 10 52.31 -39.27 -9.24
CA ILE A 10 50.89 -39.38 -8.89
C ILE A 10 50.20 -38.09 -9.36
N VAL A 11 49.42 -38.18 -10.43
CA VAL A 11 48.56 -37.09 -10.90
C VAL A 11 47.25 -37.13 -10.10
N VAL A 12 47.12 -36.23 -9.13
CA VAL A 12 45.87 -36.03 -8.39
C VAL A 12 44.93 -35.17 -9.23
N VAL A 13 43.93 -35.79 -9.86
CA VAL A 13 42.85 -35.08 -10.55
C VAL A 13 41.85 -34.58 -9.51
N VAL A 14 41.99 -33.32 -9.10
CA VAL A 14 40.99 -32.64 -8.27
C VAL A 14 39.76 -32.36 -9.14
N ARG A 15 38.73 -33.21 -9.07
CA ARG A 15 37.42 -32.89 -9.63
C ARG A 15 36.78 -31.80 -8.77
N ALA A 16 36.67 -30.59 -9.31
CA ALA A 16 35.81 -29.56 -8.74
C ALA A 16 34.38 -30.10 -8.67
N VAL A 17 33.89 -30.42 -7.48
CA VAL A 17 32.47 -30.69 -7.26
C VAL A 17 31.77 -29.37 -7.55
N PRO A 18 30.88 -29.29 -8.56
CA PRO A 18 30.11 -28.08 -8.77
C PRO A 18 29.34 -27.83 -7.48
N THR A 19 29.65 -26.73 -6.81
CA THR A 19 28.85 -26.23 -5.70
C THR A 19 27.49 -25.92 -6.31
N GLN A 20 26.56 -26.88 -6.25
CA GLN A 20 25.16 -26.60 -6.52
C GLN A 20 24.79 -25.54 -5.51
N ALA A 21 24.73 -24.29 -5.96
CA ALA A 21 24.21 -23.18 -5.18
C ALA A 21 22.84 -23.65 -4.69
N GLN A 22 22.74 -23.99 -3.40
CA GLN A 22 21.47 -24.35 -2.80
C GLN A 22 20.54 -23.19 -3.09
N ALA A 23 19.54 -23.45 -3.94
CA ALA A 23 18.53 -22.45 -4.23
C ALA A 23 17.97 -22.00 -2.87
N PRO A 24 17.91 -20.69 -2.60
CA PRO A 24 17.49 -20.19 -1.29
C PRO A 24 16.16 -20.84 -0.92
N THR A 25 16.12 -21.49 0.24
CA THR A 25 14.91 -22.14 0.74
C THR A 25 13.78 -21.13 0.73
N PRO A 26 12.64 -21.42 0.08
CA PRO A 26 11.51 -20.51 0.06
C PRO A 26 11.10 -20.17 1.49
N LEU A 27 11.05 -18.87 1.82
CA LEU A 27 10.57 -18.41 3.12
C LEU A 27 9.13 -18.87 3.33
N ALA A 28 8.76 -19.30 4.53
CA ALA A 28 7.38 -19.60 4.88
C ALA A 28 6.48 -18.34 4.75
N PRO A 29 5.17 -18.48 4.45
CA PRO A 29 4.26 -17.33 4.27
C PRO A 29 4.28 -16.35 5.44
N LYS A 30 4.30 -16.86 6.68
CA LYS A 30 4.39 -16.04 7.89
C LYS A 30 5.65 -15.16 7.87
N ALA A 31 6.81 -15.73 7.57
CA ALA A 31 8.07 -15.00 7.53
C ALA A 31 8.10 -13.91 6.44
N VAL A 32 7.45 -14.16 5.29
CA VAL A 32 7.28 -13.13 4.24
C VAL A 32 6.42 -11.98 4.71
N ALA A 33 5.28 -12.26 5.35
CA ALA A 33 4.42 -11.22 5.90
C ALA A 33 5.09 -10.44 7.04
N ASP A 34 5.81 -11.13 7.95
CA ASP A 34 6.60 -10.50 9.01
C ASP A 34 7.64 -9.53 8.42
N SER A 35 8.35 -9.96 7.37
CA SER A 35 9.35 -9.14 6.69
C SER A 35 8.74 -7.93 5.97
N PHE A 36 7.58 -8.12 5.34
CA PHE A 36 6.81 -7.04 4.71
C PHE A 36 6.40 -5.98 5.74
N PHE A 37 5.72 -6.37 6.83
CA PHE A 37 5.27 -5.42 7.84
C PHE A 37 6.42 -4.80 8.64
N ALA A 38 7.52 -5.52 8.82
CA ALA A 38 8.74 -4.94 9.39
C ALA A 38 9.33 -3.84 8.50
N ALA A 39 9.35 -4.04 7.17
CA ALA A 39 9.80 -3.03 6.22
C ALA A 39 8.86 -1.80 6.18
N VAL A 40 7.55 -2.03 6.23
CA VAL A 40 6.53 -0.97 6.34
C VAL A 40 6.72 -0.15 7.61
N ARG A 41 6.84 -0.79 8.77
CA ARG A 41 7.07 -0.12 10.06
C ARG A 41 8.38 0.69 10.07
N ALA A 42 9.39 0.21 9.35
CA ALA A 42 10.66 0.92 9.18
C ALA A 42 10.63 1.99 8.07
N GLU A 43 9.47 2.24 7.45
CA GLU A 43 9.27 3.20 6.35
C GLU A 43 10.15 2.91 5.13
N ARG A 44 10.57 1.65 4.97
CA ARG A 44 11.37 1.18 3.83
C ARG A 44 10.45 0.74 2.71
N TRP A 45 9.69 1.68 2.14
CA TRP A 45 8.62 1.43 1.17
C TRP A 45 9.09 0.63 -0.06
N ALA A 46 10.29 0.91 -0.58
CA ALA A 46 10.88 0.13 -1.67
C ALA A 46 11.15 -1.33 -1.27
N SER A 47 11.65 -1.56 -0.05
CA SER A 47 11.86 -2.91 0.47
C SER A 47 10.54 -3.64 0.73
N ALA A 48 9.52 -2.94 1.23
CA ALA A 48 8.18 -3.48 1.41
C ALA A 48 7.54 -3.85 0.06
N ALA A 49 7.67 -2.98 -0.96
CA ALA A 49 7.16 -3.21 -2.30
C ALA A 49 7.76 -4.48 -2.94
N ALA A 50 9.01 -4.83 -2.62
CA ALA A 50 9.64 -6.06 -3.11
C ALA A 50 8.95 -7.36 -2.63
N TYR A 51 8.12 -7.30 -1.58
CA TYR A 51 7.31 -8.44 -1.13
C TYR A 51 5.93 -8.51 -1.79
N LEU A 52 5.51 -7.50 -2.56
CA LEU A 52 4.19 -7.49 -3.20
C LEU A 52 4.13 -8.39 -4.45
N ASP A 53 2.93 -8.90 -4.74
CA ASP A 53 2.61 -9.49 -6.04
C ASP A 53 2.48 -8.34 -7.06
N MET A 54 3.56 -8.07 -7.79
CA MET A 54 3.63 -6.94 -8.72
C MET A 54 2.71 -7.10 -9.93
N ASP A 55 2.32 -8.32 -10.31
CA ASP A 55 1.32 -8.52 -11.36
C ASP A 55 -0.06 -8.06 -10.87
N ALA A 56 -0.39 -8.43 -9.63
CA ALA A 56 -1.63 -7.99 -8.98
C ALA A 56 -1.63 -6.48 -8.74
N PHE A 57 -0.50 -5.90 -8.36
CA PHE A 57 -0.37 -4.46 -8.21
C PHE A 57 -0.53 -3.71 -9.54
N ALA A 58 0.08 -4.21 -10.62
CA ALA A 58 -0.06 -3.60 -11.95
C ALA A 58 -1.52 -3.62 -12.44
N ARG A 59 -2.31 -4.66 -12.10
CA ARG A 59 -3.76 -4.67 -12.34
C ARG A 59 -4.46 -3.59 -11.53
N LEU A 60 -4.20 -3.51 -10.21
CA LEU A 60 -4.78 -2.49 -9.33
C LEU A 60 -4.49 -1.07 -9.85
N LEU A 61 -3.26 -0.80 -10.27
CA LEU A 61 -2.88 0.51 -10.83
C LEU A 61 -3.67 0.83 -12.11
N ARG A 62 -3.80 -0.14 -13.04
CA ARG A 62 -4.60 0.04 -14.26
C ARG A 62 -6.08 0.25 -13.95
N GLU A 63 -6.63 -0.47 -12.99
CA GLU A 63 -8.02 -0.27 -12.54
C GLU A 63 -8.22 1.15 -12.00
N ARG A 64 -7.28 1.67 -11.21
CA ARG A 64 -7.33 3.06 -10.73
C ARG A 64 -7.27 4.09 -11.86
N VAL A 65 -6.39 3.90 -12.84
CA VAL A 65 -6.32 4.75 -14.04
C VAL A 65 -7.64 4.69 -14.82
N ASN A 66 -8.19 3.50 -15.03
CA ASN A 66 -9.44 3.32 -15.78
C ASN A 66 -10.63 3.97 -15.06
N MET A 67 -10.73 3.81 -13.74
CA MET A 67 -11.75 4.48 -12.93
C MET A 67 -11.65 6.00 -13.05
N ALA A 68 -10.44 6.55 -12.94
CA ALA A 68 -10.21 7.99 -13.08
C ALA A 68 -10.59 8.52 -14.48
N ARG A 69 -10.30 7.75 -15.53
CA ARG A 69 -10.73 8.07 -16.91
C ARG A 69 -12.24 8.07 -17.05
N MET A 70 -12.92 7.05 -16.51
CA MET A 70 -14.39 6.95 -16.56
C MET A 70 -15.05 8.13 -15.84
N THR A 71 -14.54 8.53 -14.67
CA THR A 71 -15.05 9.69 -13.94
C THR A 71 -14.90 11.01 -14.72
N ARG A 72 -13.88 11.14 -15.58
CA ARG A 72 -13.72 12.33 -16.45
C ARG A 72 -14.54 12.28 -17.73
N ALA A 73 -14.88 11.09 -18.20
CA ALA A 73 -15.54 10.89 -19.48
C ALA A 73 -17.07 11.09 -19.41
N GLU A 74 -17.65 11.25 -18.22
CA GLU A 74 -19.08 11.51 -18.08
C GLU A 74 -19.45 12.85 -18.74
N PRO A 75 -20.28 12.83 -19.80
CA PRO A 75 -20.73 14.07 -20.40
C PRO A 75 -21.58 14.84 -19.39
N PRO A 76 -21.48 16.18 -19.37
CA PRO A 76 -22.29 16.98 -18.46
C PRO A 76 -23.78 16.73 -18.74
N ILE A 77 -24.55 16.48 -17.69
CA ILE A 77 -25.98 16.24 -17.79
C ILE A 77 -26.66 17.44 -18.46
N SER A 78 -27.46 17.18 -19.50
CA SER A 78 -28.23 18.21 -20.19
C SER A 78 -29.63 18.39 -19.57
N VAL A 79 -30.26 19.52 -19.87
CA VAL A 79 -31.64 19.81 -19.47
C VAL A 79 -32.59 18.75 -20.02
N GLU A 80 -32.40 18.37 -21.28
CA GLU A 80 -33.18 17.35 -21.97
C GLU A 80 -33.00 15.98 -21.32
N THR A 81 -31.78 15.62 -20.91
CA THR A 81 -31.52 14.37 -20.19
C THR A 81 -32.28 14.31 -18.85
N LEU A 82 -32.28 15.39 -18.08
CA LEU A 82 -33.04 15.44 -16.81
C LEU A 82 -34.55 15.33 -17.04
N MET A 83 -35.08 16.09 -18.01
CA MET A 83 -36.50 16.04 -18.34
C MET A 83 -36.92 14.69 -18.96
N ALA A 84 -36.00 13.96 -19.60
CA ALA A 84 -36.26 12.61 -20.10
C ALA A 84 -36.29 11.57 -18.96
N GLN A 85 -35.51 11.77 -17.90
CA GLN A 85 -35.53 10.91 -16.70
C GLN A 85 -36.76 11.16 -15.81
N ASP A 86 -37.22 12.41 -15.74
CA ASP A 86 -38.44 12.80 -15.04
C ASP A 86 -39.27 13.73 -15.94
N SER A 87 -40.30 13.14 -16.56
CA SER A 87 -41.20 13.85 -17.48
C SER A 87 -42.10 14.88 -16.80
N THR A 88 -42.18 14.87 -15.46
CA THR A 88 -42.92 15.86 -14.68
C THR A 88 -42.06 17.07 -14.28
N MET A 89 -40.74 17.00 -14.49
CA MET A 89 -39.81 18.06 -14.12
C MET A 89 -40.03 19.32 -14.99
N PRO A 90 -40.38 20.48 -14.39
CA PRO A 90 -40.46 21.72 -15.13
C PRO A 90 -39.09 22.10 -15.70
N ARG A 91 -39.05 22.58 -16.96
CA ARG A 91 -37.80 22.99 -17.63
C ARG A 91 -36.94 23.95 -16.78
N ALA A 92 -37.55 24.93 -16.13
CA ALA A 92 -36.83 25.89 -15.28
C ALA A 92 -36.11 25.21 -14.09
N VAL A 93 -36.68 24.12 -13.54
CA VAL A 93 -36.03 23.32 -12.47
C VAL A 93 -34.86 22.53 -13.04
N ALA A 94 -35.02 21.92 -14.22
CA ALA A 94 -33.94 21.21 -14.91
C ALA A 94 -32.76 22.14 -15.24
N GLU A 95 -33.03 23.35 -15.76
CA GLU A 95 -32.01 24.38 -16.02
C GLU A 95 -31.27 24.79 -14.75
N TRP A 96 -32.00 25.01 -13.64
CA TRP A 96 -31.39 25.30 -12.35
C TRP A 96 -30.51 24.16 -11.84
N GLN A 97 -30.95 22.89 -11.97
CA GLN A 97 -30.17 21.72 -11.56
C GLN A 97 -28.89 21.59 -12.39
N VAL A 98 -28.96 21.72 -13.71
CA VAL A 98 -27.78 21.70 -14.60
C VAL A 98 -26.83 22.84 -14.25
N ALA A 99 -27.33 24.05 -14.02
CA ALA A 99 -26.50 25.19 -13.61
C ALA A 99 -25.82 24.93 -12.25
N LYS A 100 -26.53 24.33 -11.29
CA LYS A 100 -25.98 23.93 -9.98
C LYS A 100 -24.89 22.88 -10.14
N MET A 101 -25.09 21.85 -10.96
CA MET A 101 -24.08 20.81 -11.25
C MET A 101 -22.83 21.41 -11.90
N ARG A 102 -22.99 22.27 -12.91
CA ARG A 102 -21.85 22.98 -13.53
C ARG A 102 -21.06 23.83 -12.54
N ARG A 103 -21.74 24.50 -11.61
CA ARG A 103 -21.06 25.24 -10.53
C ARG A 103 -20.34 24.31 -9.57
N TYR A 104 -20.92 23.16 -9.24
CA TYR A 104 -20.25 22.15 -8.43
C TYR A 104 -18.98 21.64 -9.13
N ASP A 105 -19.08 21.27 -10.41
CA ASP A 105 -17.94 20.77 -11.20
C ASP A 105 -16.85 21.84 -11.37
N ALA A 106 -17.22 23.09 -11.61
CA ALA A 106 -16.28 24.21 -11.71
C ALA A 106 -15.52 24.48 -10.38
N ASN A 107 -16.12 24.11 -9.25
CA ASN A 107 -15.51 24.23 -7.92
C ASN A 107 -14.98 22.89 -7.39
N ARG A 108 -15.08 21.81 -8.17
CA ARG A 108 -14.59 20.50 -7.77
C ARG A 108 -13.06 20.62 -7.65
N PRO A 109 -12.47 20.19 -6.52
CA PRO A 109 -11.02 20.18 -6.41
C PRO A 109 -10.44 19.33 -7.56
N PRO A 110 -9.28 19.72 -8.12
CA PRO A 110 -8.63 18.92 -9.14
C PRO A 110 -8.43 17.49 -8.63
N ASP A 111 -8.43 16.53 -9.56
CA ASP A 111 -8.29 15.11 -9.21
C ASP A 111 -7.10 14.89 -8.27
N ASP A 112 -7.40 14.58 -7.02
CA ASP A 112 -6.38 14.35 -6.01
C ASP A 112 -6.28 12.85 -5.72
N PHE A 113 -5.27 12.22 -6.29
CA PHE A 113 -4.95 10.82 -6.05
C PHE A 113 -4.00 10.65 -4.87
N SER A 114 -3.66 11.72 -4.12
CA SER A 114 -2.68 11.68 -3.03
C SER A 114 -3.10 10.81 -1.85
N GLN A 115 -4.40 10.49 -1.76
CA GLN A 115 -4.95 9.51 -0.82
C GLN A 115 -4.60 8.06 -1.19
N ASP A 116 -4.52 7.76 -2.49
CA ASP A 116 -4.19 6.43 -2.98
C ASP A 116 -2.69 6.28 -3.28
N PHE A 117 -2.02 7.34 -3.75
CA PHE A 117 -0.61 7.36 -4.15
C PHE A 117 0.03 8.69 -3.75
N ILE A 118 1.02 8.67 -2.85
CA ILE A 118 1.63 9.90 -2.34
C ILE A 118 2.16 10.79 -3.48
N GLY A 119 1.80 12.08 -3.41
CA GLY A 119 2.28 13.11 -4.34
C GLY A 119 1.69 13.06 -5.75
N ILE A 120 0.65 12.26 -5.99
CA ILE A 120 -0.02 12.17 -7.30
C ILE A 120 -1.29 13.01 -7.30
N THR A 121 -1.26 14.13 -8.03
CA THR A 121 -2.34 15.14 -8.03
C THR A 121 -2.96 15.36 -9.41
N SER A 122 -2.76 14.42 -10.33
CA SER A 122 -3.39 14.47 -11.65
C SER A 122 -3.45 13.10 -12.31
N LEU A 123 -4.39 12.92 -13.22
CA LEU A 123 -4.52 11.69 -14.01
C LEU A 123 -3.25 11.43 -14.84
N ARG A 124 -2.67 12.47 -15.45
CA ARG A 124 -1.43 12.33 -16.23
C ARG A 124 -0.27 11.82 -15.36
N ALA A 125 -0.16 12.30 -14.12
CA ALA A 125 0.87 11.81 -13.19
C ALA A 125 0.62 10.36 -12.79
N LEU A 126 -0.65 9.98 -12.57
CA LEU A 126 -1.04 8.59 -12.28
C LEU A 126 -0.71 7.66 -13.46
N GLU A 127 -1.02 8.08 -14.69
CA GLU A 127 -0.74 7.32 -15.92
C GLU A 127 0.76 7.15 -16.20
N ALA A 128 1.59 8.08 -15.73
CA ALA A 128 3.04 8.03 -15.89
C ALA A 128 3.73 7.10 -14.88
N LEU A 129 3.01 6.57 -13.88
CA LEU A 129 3.61 5.69 -12.88
C LEU A 129 3.95 4.32 -13.45
N THR A 130 5.18 3.88 -13.20
CA THR A 130 5.52 2.46 -13.32
C THR A 130 4.88 1.67 -12.18
N PRO A 131 4.62 0.35 -12.31
CA PRO A 131 4.12 -0.45 -11.21
C PRO A 131 5.03 -0.40 -9.96
N ALA A 132 6.37 -0.34 -10.14
CA ALA A 132 7.31 -0.27 -9.04
C ALA A 132 7.19 1.05 -8.26
N ASP A 133 7.21 2.19 -8.97
CA ASP A 133 7.06 3.51 -8.34
C ASP A 133 5.67 3.68 -7.72
N GLY A 134 4.64 3.17 -8.41
CA GLY A 134 3.28 3.16 -7.91
C GLY A 134 3.15 2.38 -6.61
N ALA A 135 3.80 1.22 -6.48
CA ALA A 135 3.75 0.39 -5.28
C ALA A 135 4.36 1.08 -4.07
N VAL A 136 5.51 1.72 -4.26
CA VAL A 136 6.18 2.53 -3.22
C VAL A 136 5.25 3.64 -2.75
N ARG A 137 4.73 4.42 -3.69
CA ARG A 137 3.86 5.57 -3.39
C ARG A 137 2.52 5.16 -2.78
N TRP A 138 2.00 4.02 -3.21
CA TRP A 138 0.77 3.44 -2.68
C TRP A 138 0.95 2.98 -1.24
N LEU A 139 2.02 2.23 -0.94
CA LEU A 139 2.30 1.78 0.43
C LEU A 139 2.45 2.96 1.40
N GLU A 140 3.19 3.99 1.01
CA GLU A 140 3.34 5.21 1.82
C GLU A 140 2.00 5.94 2.01
N ALA A 141 1.15 5.98 0.98
CA ALA A 141 -0.17 6.61 1.08
C ALA A 141 -1.11 5.85 2.03
N GLN A 142 -1.01 4.52 2.06
CA GLN A 142 -1.87 3.67 2.89
C GLN A 142 -1.38 3.51 4.34
N ASP A 143 -0.12 3.83 4.67
CA ASP A 143 0.37 3.73 6.04
C ASP A 143 -0.28 4.79 6.96
N PRO A 144 -1.02 4.39 8.02
CA PRO A 144 -1.66 5.33 8.94
C PRO A 144 -0.65 6.20 9.69
N ASN A 145 0.56 5.71 10.00
CA ASN A 145 1.58 6.53 10.67
C ASN A 145 2.08 7.65 9.73
N ALA A 146 2.38 7.32 8.48
CA ALA A 146 2.74 8.32 7.46
C ALA A 146 1.59 9.30 7.19
N SER A 147 0.34 8.84 7.16
CA SER A 147 -0.84 9.69 7.03
C SER A 147 -0.98 10.68 8.20
N LEU A 148 -0.85 10.20 9.43
CA LEU A 148 -0.91 11.04 10.63
C LEU A 148 0.17 12.13 10.61
N ARG A 149 1.42 11.77 10.29
CA ARG A 149 2.51 12.75 10.20
C ARG A 149 2.24 13.82 9.15
N ARG A 150 1.71 13.45 7.99
CA ARG A 150 1.28 14.42 6.96
C ARG A 150 0.17 15.33 7.47
N ALA A 151 -0.80 14.78 8.19
CA ALA A 151 -1.88 15.57 8.78
C ALA A 151 -1.34 16.59 9.80
N VAL A 152 -0.46 16.17 10.71
CA VAL A 152 0.14 17.08 11.70
C VAL A 152 1.03 18.13 11.06
N ALA A 153 1.83 17.75 10.05
CA ALA A 153 2.65 18.71 9.30
C ALA A 153 1.80 19.81 8.64
N LYS A 154 0.59 19.48 8.16
CA LYS A 154 -0.35 20.46 7.58
C LYS A 154 -0.97 21.40 8.60
N LEU A 155 -1.10 20.97 9.87
CA LEU A 155 -1.67 21.80 10.93
C LEU A 155 -0.70 22.87 11.45
N ASN A 156 0.58 22.79 11.10
CA ASN A 156 1.62 23.71 11.57
C ASN A 156 1.62 23.87 13.11
N CYS A 157 1.40 22.78 13.86
CA CYS A 157 1.40 22.82 15.32
C CYS A 157 2.85 22.94 15.85
N PRO A 158 3.26 24.04 16.49
CA PRO A 158 4.64 24.22 16.96
C PRO A 158 5.05 23.26 18.09
N GLN A 159 4.06 22.65 18.76
CA GLN A 159 4.27 21.75 19.91
C GLN A 159 4.51 20.28 19.50
N VAL A 160 4.21 19.91 18.25
CA VAL A 160 4.34 18.53 17.78
C VAL A 160 5.16 18.55 16.50
N SER A 161 6.43 18.18 16.62
CA SER A 161 7.26 18.01 15.43
C SER A 161 6.89 16.69 14.72
N ALA A 162 7.01 16.66 13.39
CA ALA A 162 6.82 15.43 12.63
C ALA A 162 7.79 14.32 13.06
N ASP A 163 8.99 14.69 13.53
CA ASP A 163 10.01 13.74 14.00
C ASP A 163 9.64 13.13 15.36
N SER A 164 9.02 13.90 16.25
CA SER A 164 8.45 13.38 17.51
C SER A 164 7.37 12.31 17.27
N LEU A 165 6.69 12.36 16.11
CA LEU A 165 5.72 11.35 15.72
C LEU A 165 6.35 10.14 15.02
N ARG A 166 7.56 10.26 14.45
CA ARG A 166 8.26 9.10 13.86
C ARG A 166 8.61 8.06 14.92
N THR A 167 8.91 8.49 16.14
CA THR A 167 9.20 7.60 17.28
C THR A 167 7.94 6.91 17.81
N LEU A 168 6.76 7.47 17.53
CA LEU A 168 5.48 6.91 17.91
C LEU A 168 4.98 6.01 16.78
N SER A 169 5.37 4.74 16.80
CA SER A 169 4.73 3.71 15.96
C SER A 169 3.35 3.40 16.51
N LEU A 170 2.41 4.33 16.31
CA LEU A 170 1.05 4.26 16.87
C LEU A 170 0.24 3.12 16.28
N PHE A 171 0.56 2.72 15.05
CA PHE A 171 -0.09 1.62 14.37
C PHE A 171 0.97 0.61 14.00
N THR A 172 0.95 -0.54 14.66
CA THR A 172 1.80 -1.66 14.28
C THR A 172 0.93 -2.86 13.92
N ARG A 173 1.37 -3.61 12.91
CA ARG A 173 0.73 -4.87 12.53
C ARG A 173 1.60 -6.03 12.99
N ALA A 174 1.00 -6.94 13.75
CA ALA A 174 1.64 -8.17 14.18
C ALA A 174 1.05 -9.34 13.39
N VAL A 175 1.92 -10.25 12.91
CA VAL A 175 1.46 -11.47 12.25
C VAL A 175 1.22 -12.55 13.29
N LEU A 176 -0.04 -12.93 13.47
CA LEU A 176 -0.46 -13.91 14.48
C LEU A 176 -0.24 -15.34 14.00
N ALA A 177 -0.68 -15.64 12.78
CA ALA A 177 -0.65 -16.99 12.22
C ALA A 177 -0.61 -16.95 10.69
N ALA A 178 -0.25 -18.08 10.08
CA ALA A 178 -0.40 -18.28 8.64
C ALA A 178 -0.92 -19.69 8.36
N VAL A 179 -1.74 -19.82 7.33
CA VAL A 179 -2.25 -21.10 6.82
C VAL A 179 -2.00 -21.18 5.32
N GLU A 180 -1.29 -22.22 4.90
CA GLU A 180 -1.18 -22.58 3.49
C GLU A 180 -2.42 -23.39 3.12
N VAL A 181 -3.22 -22.88 2.18
CA VAL A 181 -4.43 -23.56 1.71
C VAL A 181 -4.10 -24.52 0.58
N ASN A 182 -3.09 -24.17 -0.23
CA ASN A 182 -2.51 -25.00 -1.27
C ASN A 182 -1.13 -24.45 -1.66
N ASP A 183 -0.44 -25.11 -2.59
CA ASP A 183 0.91 -24.78 -3.05
C ASP A 183 1.08 -23.36 -3.63
N SER A 184 -0.03 -22.67 -3.92
CA SER A 184 -0.05 -21.35 -4.55
C SER A 184 -0.70 -20.25 -3.72
N THR A 185 -1.38 -20.60 -2.62
CA THR A 185 -2.22 -19.67 -1.86
C THR A 185 -2.05 -19.89 -0.36
N ALA A 186 -1.79 -18.80 0.36
CA ALA A 186 -1.75 -18.78 1.81
C ALA A 186 -2.51 -17.57 2.34
N TYR A 187 -3.07 -17.70 3.54
CA TYR A 187 -3.65 -16.59 4.29
C TYR A 187 -2.82 -16.35 5.54
N VAL A 188 -2.61 -15.08 5.86
CA VAL A 188 -1.91 -14.64 7.05
C VAL A 188 -2.87 -13.84 7.91
N LEU A 189 -3.03 -14.25 9.16
CA LEU A 189 -3.81 -13.54 10.16
C LEU A 189 -2.95 -12.48 10.81
N THR A 190 -3.43 -11.24 10.84
CA THR A 190 -2.73 -10.11 11.44
C THR A 190 -3.60 -9.38 12.44
N SER A 191 -3.01 -8.88 13.53
CA SER A 191 -3.67 -7.90 14.39
C SER A 191 -3.10 -6.52 14.15
N ILE A 192 -3.87 -5.50 14.50
CA ILE A 192 -3.41 -4.12 14.59
C ILE A 192 -3.32 -3.78 16.06
N ASP A 193 -2.13 -3.38 16.48
CA ASP A 193 -1.90 -2.76 17.79
C ASP A 193 -1.94 -1.24 17.58
N VAL A 194 -2.86 -0.60 18.31
CA VAL A 194 -3.02 0.85 18.33
C VAL A 194 -2.47 1.37 19.65
N PHE A 195 -1.49 2.27 19.60
CA PHE A 195 -0.78 2.85 20.75
C PHE A 195 0.14 1.91 21.54
N GLY A 196 0.50 0.74 21.01
CA GLY A 196 1.41 -0.20 21.69
C GLY A 196 0.75 -0.91 22.88
N ASN A 197 -0.58 -0.78 22.98
CA ASN A 197 -1.40 -1.55 23.89
C ASN A 197 -2.26 -2.43 23.00
N ALA A 198 -2.03 -3.75 23.04
CA ALA A 198 -3.08 -4.68 22.66
C ALA A 198 -4.30 -4.27 23.48
N MET A 199 -5.31 -3.68 22.84
CA MET A 199 -6.56 -3.39 23.53
C MET A 199 -7.08 -4.75 23.99
N ASP A 200 -7.06 -5.02 25.29
CA ASP A 200 -7.64 -6.24 25.85
C ASP A 200 -9.14 -5.99 26.04
N GLY A 201 -9.99 -6.82 25.42
CA GLY A 201 -11.46 -6.79 25.61
C GLY A 201 -12.26 -6.71 24.31
N ASP A 202 -13.55 -6.39 24.43
CA ASP A 202 -14.49 -6.33 23.29
C ASP A 202 -14.18 -5.20 22.29
N ASP A 203 -13.28 -4.27 22.64
CA ASP A 203 -12.87 -3.13 21.81
C ASP A 203 -11.64 -3.41 20.92
N THR A 204 -11.04 -4.60 20.99
CA THR A 204 -9.95 -4.97 20.06
C THR A 204 -10.51 -5.07 18.64
N PRO A 205 -9.94 -4.35 17.65
CA PRO A 205 -10.32 -4.60 16.26
C PRO A 205 -10.09 -6.08 15.92
N PRO A 206 -11.03 -6.72 15.20
CA PRO A 206 -10.88 -8.10 14.82
C PRO A 206 -9.62 -8.27 13.96
N PRO A 207 -8.92 -9.42 14.04
CA PRO A 207 -7.78 -9.68 13.19
C PRO A 207 -8.13 -9.59 11.69
N ASP A 208 -7.22 -9.02 10.91
CA ASP A 208 -7.32 -8.92 9.46
C ASP A 208 -6.68 -10.14 8.77
N LEU A 209 -7.18 -10.46 7.57
CA LEU A 209 -6.61 -11.48 6.70
C LEU A 209 -5.82 -10.86 5.55
N VAL A 210 -4.57 -11.30 5.40
CA VAL A 210 -3.69 -10.93 4.29
C VAL A 210 -3.52 -12.13 3.38
N LEU A 211 -3.85 -11.96 2.09
CA LEU A 211 -3.68 -12.98 1.07
C LEU A 211 -2.25 -12.97 0.54
N LEU A 212 -1.60 -14.12 0.51
CA LEU A 212 -0.33 -14.34 -0.16
C LEU A 212 -0.51 -15.32 -1.33
N ARG A 213 0.21 -15.06 -2.43
CA ARG A 213 0.27 -15.94 -3.60
C ARG A 213 1.70 -16.35 -3.89
N ARG A 214 1.89 -17.59 -4.30
CA ARG A 214 3.20 -18.08 -4.74
C ARG A 214 3.45 -17.68 -6.20
N LYS A 215 4.55 -16.98 -6.44
CA LYS A 215 4.96 -16.45 -7.74
C LYS A 215 6.45 -16.75 -7.94
N ALA A 216 6.78 -17.45 -9.02
CA ALA A 216 8.16 -17.87 -9.32
C ALA A 216 8.85 -18.52 -8.10
N GLY A 217 8.13 -19.41 -7.40
CA GLY A 217 8.64 -20.13 -6.23
C GLY A 217 8.62 -19.36 -4.91
N ALA A 218 8.39 -18.05 -4.91
CA ALA A 218 8.37 -17.21 -3.71
C ALA A 218 6.95 -16.76 -3.34
N TRP A 219 6.64 -16.66 -2.04
CA TRP A 219 5.41 -16.04 -1.59
C TRP A 219 5.44 -14.53 -1.78
N ARG A 220 4.31 -13.95 -2.19
CA ARG A 220 4.12 -12.53 -2.42
C ARG A 220 2.81 -12.07 -1.80
N VAL A 221 2.83 -10.91 -1.15
CA VAL A 221 1.65 -10.29 -0.56
C VAL A 221 0.78 -9.72 -1.67
N VAL A 222 -0.48 -10.12 -1.74
CA VAL A 222 -1.42 -9.58 -2.72
C VAL A 222 -1.87 -8.19 -2.24
N PRO A 223 -1.68 -7.12 -3.04
CA PRO A 223 -2.12 -5.79 -2.66
C PRO A 223 -3.65 -5.77 -2.58
N SER A 224 -4.18 -5.13 -1.54
CA SER A 224 -5.61 -4.90 -1.37
C SER A 224 -5.83 -3.52 -0.74
N PRO A 225 -6.98 -2.87 -0.99
CA PRO A 225 -7.34 -1.61 -0.33
C PRO A 225 -7.36 -1.68 1.21
N TRP A 226 -7.46 -2.90 1.75
CA TRP A 226 -7.57 -3.17 3.18
C TRP A 226 -6.24 -3.62 3.82
N LEU A 227 -5.18 -3.85 3.02
CA LEU A 227 -3.91 -4.39 3.48
C LEU A 227 -3.29 -3.55 4.60
N MET A 228 -3.38 -2.23 4.46
CA MET A 228 -2.73 -1.25 5.33
C MET A 228 -3.72 -0.36 6.07
N LYS A 229 -4.97 -0.26 5.60
CA LYS A 229 -6.02 0.48 6.31
C LYS A 229 -6.37 -0.26 7.60
N GLY A 230 -5.77 0.16 8.71
CA GLY A 230 -6.45 0.01 9.99
C GLY A 230 -7.75 0.77 9.98
N MET A 231 -8.67 0.43 10.90
CA MET A 231 -9.95 1.12 11.12
C MET A 231 -9.87 2.56 10.65
N ASN A 232 -10.78 3.04 9.79
CA ASN A 232 -10.84 4.42 9.30
C ASN A 232 -10.97 5.37 10.50
N MET A 233 -9.86 5.59 11.21
CA MET A 233 -9.76 6.46 12.34
C MET A 233 -9.61 7.82 11.70
N GLY A 234 -10.76 8.48 11.51
CA GLY A 234 -10.76 9.90 11.28
C GLY A 234 -10.05 10.53 12.46
N PHE A 235 -8.79 10.93 12.27
CA PHE A 235 -8.12 11.75 13.26
C PHE A 235 -8.90 13.06 13.30
N GLY A 236 -9.70 13.25 14.35
CA GLY A 236 -10.26 14.56 14.63
C GLY A 236 -9.07 15.51 14.76
N TYR A 237 -8.93 16.46 13.83
CA TYR A 237 -7.81 17.40 13.85
C TYR A 237 -7.88 18.18 15.16
N PRO A 238 -6.98 17.94 16.14
CA PRO A 238 -6.96 18.79 17.31
C PRO A 238 -6.62 20.18 16.78
N ARG A 239 -7.49 21.17 17.04
CA ARG A 239 -7.10 22.57 16.86
C ARG A 239 -5.87 22.76 17.74
N CYS A 240 -4.72 23.10 17.16
CA CYS A 240 -3.55 23.43 17.97
C CYS A 240 -4.00 24.56 18.91
N ALA A 241 -4.05 24.30 20.23
CA ALA A 241 -4.42 25.36 21.16
C ALA A 241 -3.39 26.49 21.00
N PRO A 242 -3.83 27.77 20.94
CA PRO A 242 -2.88 28.88 20.93
C PRO A 242 -1.96 28.74 22.14
N ARG A 243 -0.67 29.01 21.92
CA ARG A 243 0.33 29.03 23.00
C ARG A 243 -0.14 30.10 23.98
N ASN A 244 -0.56 29.71 25.19
CA ASN A 244 -0.81 30.68 26.26
C ASN A 244 0.55 31.27 26.62
N GLU A 245 0.84 32.47 26.13
CA GLU A 245 1.96 33.28 26.58
C GLU A 245 1.59 33.81 27.97
N HIS A 246 2.15 33.18 29.00
CA HIS A 246 2.14 33.66 30.39
C HIS A 246 3.57 34.00 30.80
#